data_AF-X1KEZ0-F1
#
_entry.id   AF-X1KEZ0-F1
#
_cell.length_a   1.000
_cell.length_b   1.000
_cell.length_c   1.000
_cell.angle_alpha   90.00
_cell.angle_beta   90.00
_cell.angle_gamma   90.00
#
_symmetry.space_group_name_H-M   'P 1'
#
loop_
_entity.id
_entity.type
_entity.pdbx_description
1 polymer ?
#
loop_
_entity_poly.entity_id
_entity_poly.type
_entity_poly.pdbx_seq_one_letter_code
_entity_poly.pdbx_strand_id
1 'polypeptide(L)'
;MALDTNCIVRFFDIKPLLRPTHPFFKDKQGFIEDYAAYKTDPNSEHFLLYPKCRYEHRNNPHRRFRLSRSHTGRTFKKLIDLREACHLANLKFVNLDLTLAKELSEWLGQQPGGHEMAWRLFKHWLDNCLAKLMPQDSTMALWAVLHFWSTKNPLEPHFHFHICLLNYVEVLAFDDPENGQTYELGERPFPVNEDGKRTPFTKAQLAELRSGSRRIQANFAYRHRIDAPSLAQDQEADLYVAYLNFNKPDDTPRIINRLKYMTRPPIVDYARVSNKNKSYPNPTELILKYTTQMRTFGFARRLKGLIGEVDDSEICKLSPLTGKKMEYIGRLTREEALYHAQGTLGRLDFIKGKPVFGELTERELDWLKEVDYSEYPNPGWYKAHRDDPDALLAPRPPP
;
A
#
# COMPACT_ATOMS: atom_id res chain seq x y z
N MET A 1 1.36 0.03 -23.66
CA MET A 1 2.54 -0.81 -23.46
C MET A 1 2.06 -2.23 -23.61
N ALA A 2 2.40 -2.88 -24.73
CA ALA A 2 2.09 -4.28 -24.94
C ALA A 2 2.97 -5.14 -24.02
N LEU A 3 2.45 -6.28 -23.59
CA LEU A 3 3.26 -7.30 -22.94
C LEU A 3 3.91 -8.13 -24.05
N ASP A 4 5.14 -8.59 -23.84
CA ASP A 4 5.85 -9.46 -24.81
C ASP A 4 5.79 -10.94 -24.41
N THR A 5 5.24 -11.24 -23.22
CA THR A 5 5.04 -12.59 -22.68
C THR A 5 4.03 -12.55 -21.51
N ASN A 6 3.56 -13.72 -21.08
CA ASN A 6 2.75 -13.84 -19.86
C ASN A 6 3.58 -13.41 -18.65
N CYS A 7 3.06 -12.50 -17.84
CA CYS A 7 3.80 -11.89 -16.74
C CYS A 7 3.21 -12.26 -15.38
N ILE A 8 4.02 -12.87 -14.50
CA ILE A 8 3.67 -12.98 -13.08
C ILE A 8 3.80 -11.60 -12.42
N VAL A 9 2.68 -11.11 -11.89
CA VAL A 9 2.61 -9.78 -11.30
C VAL A 9 3.11 -9.81 -9.85
N ARG A 10 4.11 -8.97 -9.54
CA ARG A 10 4.76 -8.80 -8.23
C ARG A 10 5.60 -9.99 -7.78
N PHE A 11 6.31 -10.62 -8.71
CA PHE A 11 7.17 -11.75 -8.40
C PHE A 11 8.18 -11.44 -7.28
N PHE A 12 8.79 -10.25 -7.27
CA PHE A 12 9.72 -9.83 -6.22
C PHE A 12 9.09 -9.58 -4.85
N ASP A 13 7.79 -9.32 -4.79
CA ASP A 13 7.08 -9.27 -3.50
C ASP A 13 6.75 -10.70 -3.04
N ILE A 14 6.37 -11.61 -3.95
CA ILE A 14 5.93 -12.97 -3.62
C ILE A 14 7.11 -13.80 -3.11
N LYS A 15 8.21 -13.89 -3.87
CA LYS A 15 9.34 -14.77 -3.59
C LYS A 15 9.87 -14.69 -2.15
N PRO A 16 10.26 -13.50 -1.63
CA PRO A 16 10.79 -13.39 -0.27
C PRO A 16 9.72 -13.49 0.83
N LEU A 17 8.44 -13.32 0.51
CA LEU A 17 7.37 -13.26 1.51
C LEU A 17 6.57 -14.55 1.64
N LEU A 18 6.49 -15.34 0.56
CA LEU A 18 5.72 -16.58 0.51
C LEU A 18 6.45 -17.70 1.25
N ARG A 19 7.77 -17.84 0.98
CA ARG A 19 8.67 -18.74 1.69
C ARG A 19 9.87 -18.00 2.30
N PRO A 20 9.66 -17.26 3.42
CA PRO A 20 10.75 -16.54 4.06
C PRO A 20 11.81 -17.50 4.59
N THR A 21 13.07 -17.07 4.55
CA THR A 21 14.25 -17.91 4.87
C THR A 21 14.69 -17.81 6.33
N HIS A 22 14.18 -16.83 7.09
CA HIS A 22 14.52 -16.64 8.49
C HIS A 22 13.92 -17.76 9.38
N PRO A 23 14.66 -18.31 10.38
CA PRO A 23 14.21 -19.45 11.19
C PRO A 23 12.84 -19.29 11.84
N PHE A 24 12.47 -18.07 12.26
CA PHE A 24 11.14 -17.76 12.81
C PHE A 24 9.97 -18.19 11.90
N PHE A 25 10.18 -18.21 10.58
CA PHE A 25 9.15 -18.53 9.59
C PHE A 25 9.15 -19.99 9.13
N LYS A 26 9.97 -20.89 9.73
CA LYS A 26 10.08 -22.29 9.29
C LYS A 26 8.73 -23.00 9.14
N ASP A 27 7.80 -22.73 10.04
CA ASP A 27 6.43 -23.26 10.13
C ASP A 27 5.34 -22.30 9.59
N LYS A 28 5.75 -21.23 8.90
CA LYS A 28 4.86 -20.13 8.45
C LYS A 28 4.96 -19.92 6.95
N GLN A 29 5.09 -21.01 6.20
CA GLN A 29 5.30 -20.99 4.77
C GLN A 29 3.96 -20.82 4.02
N GLY A 30 4.05 -20.66 2.71
CA GLY A 30 2.91 -20.64 1.81
C GLY A 30 3.29 -21.20 0.44
N PHE A 31 2.28 -21.43 -0.37
CA PHE A 31 2.40 -22.03 -1.70
C PHE A 31 1.39 -21.41 -2.65
N ILE A 32 1.64 -21.54 -3.94
CA ILE A 32 0.75 -21.11 -5.03
C ILE A 32 -0.18 -22.28 -5.34
N GLU A 33 -1.48 -21.99 -5.44
CA GLU A 33 -2.50 -22.96 -5.83
C GLU A 33 -2.87 -22.86 -7.30
N ASP A 34 -2.93 -21.66 -7.85
CA ASP A 34 -3.30 -21.38 -9.24
C ASP A 34 -2.96 -19.93 -9.55
N TYR A 35 -3.16 -19.54 -10.80
CA TYR A 35 -3.01 -18.16 -11.26
C TYR A 35 -4.34 -17.64 -11.77
N ALA A 36 -4.82 -16.54 -11.18
CA ALA A 36 -5.88 -15.77 -11.79
C ALA A 36 -5.30 -14.98 -12.97
N ALA A 37 -5.79 -15.27 -14.18
CA ALA A 37 -5.30 -14.70 -15.43
C ALA A 37 -6.20 -13.56 -15.92
N TYR A 38 -5.56 -12.48 -16.37
CA TYR A 38 -6.24 -11.28 -16.83
C TYR A 38 -5.61 -10.73 -18.10
N LYS A 39 -6.43 -10.18 -18.98
CA LYS A 39 -5.97 -9.35 -20.10
C LYS A 39 -6.15 -7.87 -19.80
N THR A 40 -5.16 -7.06 -20.15
CA THR A 40 -5.26 -5.59 -20.03
C THR A 40 -6.03 -4.95 -21.19
N ASP A 41 -6.16 -5.66 -22.31
CA ASP A 41 -6.94 -5.32 -23.50
C ASP A 41 -7.42 -6.63 -24.14
N PRO A 42 -8.64 -6.70 -24.71
CA PRO A 42 -9.16 -7.93 -25.32
C PRO A 42 -8.25 -8.52 -26.41
N ASN A 43 -7.53 -7.67 -27.14
CA ASN A 43 -6.63 -8.07 -28.21
C ASN A 43 -5.24 -8.48 -27.71
N SER A 44 -4.98 -8.40 -26.41
CA SER A 44 -3.69 -8.81 -25.86
C SER A 44 -3.54 -10.33 -25.95
N GLU A 45 -2.44 -10.79 -26.54
CA GLU A 45 -2.09 -12.22 -26.61
C GLU A 45 -1.59 -12.77 -25.27
N HIS A 46 -1.15 -11.89 -24.37
CA HIS A 46 -0.51 -12.26 -23.12
C HIS A 46 -1.33 -11.87 -21.88
N PHE A 47 -1.08 -12.61 -20.81
CA PHE A 47 -1.80 -12.49 -19.56
C PHE A 47 -0.96 -11.82 -18.48
N LEU A 48 -1.64 -11.03 -17.63
CA LEU A 48 -1.17 -10.71 -16.30
C LEU A 48 -1.64 -11.80 -15.33
N LEU A 49 -0.67 -12.53 -14.78
CA LEU A 49 -0.89 -13.65 -13.88
C LEU A 49 -0.78 -13.18 -12.43
N TYR A 50 -1.83 -13.40 -11.64
CA TYR A 50 -1.84 -13.13 -10.21
C TYR A 50 -1.89 -14.42 -9.41
N PRO A 51 -0.80 -14.79 -8.72
CA PRO A 51 -0.76 -16.04 -7.97
C PRO A 51 -1.77 -16.01 -6.83
N LYS A 52 -2.59 -17.06 -6.77
CA LYS A 52 -3.44 -17.34 -5.64
C LYS A 52 -2.67 -18.24 -4.70
N CYS A 53 -2.47 -17.77 -3.47
CA CYS A 53 -1.66 -18.49 -2.50
C CYS A 53 -2.50 -19.03 -1.33
N ARG A 54 -2.07 -20.18 -0.83
CA ARG A 54 -2.41 -20.70 0.49
C ARG A 54 -1.24 -20.56 1.45
N TYR A 55 -1.56 -20.60 2.72
CA TYR A 55 -0.63 -20.30 3.80
C TYR A 55 -0.84 -21.28 4.94
N GLU A 56 0.25 -21.78 5.49
CA GLU A 56 0.22 -22.71 6.63
C GLU A 56 -0.09 -21.99 7.94
N HIS A 57 0.20 -20.69 8.00
CA HIS A 57 0.03 -19.90 9.22
C HIS A 57 -0.45 -18.47 8.95
N ARG A 58 -1.20 -17.91 9.90
CA ARG A 58 -1.77 -16.54 9.80
C ARG A 58 -0.72 -15.42 9.72
N ASN A 59 0.48 -15.69 10.24
CA ASN A 59 1.64 -14.79 10.25
C ASN A 59 2.57 -14.98 9.05
N ASN A 60 2.17 -15.72 8.01
CA ASN A 60 2.91 -15.70 6.76
C ASN A 60 2.97 -14.24 6.22
N PRO A 61 4.16 -13.69 5.91
CA PRO A 61 4.29 -12.31 5.46
C PRO A 61 3.53 -12.01 4.16
N HIS A 62 3.51 -12.95 3.21
CA HIS A 62 2.76 -12.78 1.97
C HIS A 62 1.24 -12.73 2.20
N ARG A 63 0.72 -13.52 3.16
CA ARG A 63 -0.70 -13.42 3.57
C ARG A 63 -1.05 -12.03 4.06
N ARG A 64 -0.23 -11.47 4.96
CA ARG A 64 -0.44 -10.14 5.54
C ARG A 64 -0.31 -9.05 4.46
N PHE A 65 0.63 -9.20 3.53
CA PHE A 65 0.76 -8.34 2.36
C PHE A 65 -0.45 -8.41 1.41
N ARG A 66 -1.02 -9.60 1.16
CA ARG A 66 -2.20 -9.75 0.30
C ARG A 66 -3.43 -9.05 0.89
N LEU A 67 -3.65 -9.18 2.19
CA LEU A 67 -4.78 -8.53 2.88
C LEU A 67 -4.73 -7.00 2.78
N SER A 68 -3.54 -6.39 2.87
CA SER A 68 -3.42 -4.93 2.67
C SER A 68 -3.66 -4.50 1.22
N ARG A 69 -3.33 -5.35 0.24
CA ARG A 69 -3.58 -5.08 -1.18
C ARG A 69 -5.06 -4.99 -1.53
N SER A 70 -5.91 -5.85 -0.97
CA SER A 70 -7.36 -5.78 -1.22
C SER A 70 -7.94 -4.44 -0.77
N HIS A 71 -7.50 -3.91 0.37
CA HIS A 71 -7.87 -2.55 0.80
C HIS A 71 -7.40 -1.48 -0.17
N THR A 72 -6.14 -1.56 -0.62
CA THR A 72 -5.58 -0.60 -1.59
C THR A 72 -6.37 -0.57 -2.91
N GLY A 73 -6.69 -1.75 -3.47
CA GLY A 73 -7.45 -1.85 -4.71
C GLY A 73 -8.82 -1.18 -4.59
N ARG A 74 -9.51 -1.39 -3.46
CA ARG A 74 -10.79 -0.74 -3.17
C ARG A 74 -10.65 0.77 -3.03
N THR A 75 -9.65 1.26 -2.30
CA THR A 75 -9.43 2.70 -2.18
C THR A 75 -9.14 3.34 -3.54
N PHE A 76 -8.31 2.71 -4.38
CA PHE A 76 -8.03 3.25 -5.72
C PHE A 76 -9.26 3.26 -6.63
N LYS A 77 -10.07 2.18 -6.64
CA LYS A 77 -11.36 2.14 -7.33
C LYS A 77 -12.27 3.30 -6.91
N LYS A 78 -12.45 3.49 -5.59
CA LYS A 78 -13.23 4.61 -5.04
C LYS A 78 -12.78 5.98 -5.53
N LEU A 79 -11.47 6.17 -5.74
CA LEU A 79 -10.92 7.43 -6.26
C LEU A 79 -11.20 7.62 -7.75
N ILE A 80 -11.20 6.54 -8.53
CA ILE A 80 -11.60 6.55 -9.95
C ILE A 80 -13.11 6.81 -10.06
N ASP A 81 -13.93 6.08 -9.31
CA ASP A 81 -15.38 6.26 -9.32
C ASP A 81 -15.77 7.67 -8.85
N LEU A 82 -15.07 8.23 -7.85
CA LEU A 82 -15.25 9.64 -7.43
C LEU A 82 -14.92 10.60 -8.56
N ARG A 83 -13.80 10.38 -9.26
CA ARG A 83 -13.39 11.22 -10.38
C ARG A 83 -14.46 11.23 -11.47
N GLU A 84 -15.02 10.07 -11.79
CA GLU A 84 -16.04 9.89 -12.82
C GLU A 84 -17.39 10.49 -12.39
N ALA A 85 -17.90 10.11 -11.22
CA ALA A 85 -19.20 10.52 -10.70
C ALA A 85 -19.29 12.03 -10.44
N CYS A 86 -18.19 12.66 -10.01
CA CYS A 86 -18.14 14.09 -9.72
C CYS A 86 -17.45 14.91 -10.81
N HIS A 87 -17.15 14.32 -11.97
CA HIS A 87 -16.49 14.99 -13.10
C HIS A 87 -15.20 15.76 -12.74
N LEU A 88 -14.34 15.16 -11.90
CA LEU A 88 -13.14 15.81 -11.37
C LEU A 88 -12.00 15.82 -12.41
N ALA A 89 -12.06 16.79 -13.33
CA ALA A 89 -11.16 16.87 -14.48
C ALA A 89 -9.67 16.98 -14.13
N ASN A 90 -9.30 17.54 -12.96
CA ASN A 90 -7.92 17.80 -12.57
C ASN A 90 -7.55 17.13 -11.24
N LEU A 91 -8.01 15.90 -11.03
CA LEU A 91 -7.76 15.16 -9.79
C LEU A 91 -6.26 14.87 -9.59
N LYS A 92 -5.73 15.33 -8.46
CA LYS A 92 -4.35 15.11 -8.02
C LYS A 92 -4.36 14.44 -6.65
N PHE A 93 -3.43 13.51 -6.50
CA PHE A 93 -3.15 12.77 -5.28
C PHE A 93 -1.92 13.37 -4.62
N VAL A 94 -2.11 14.12 -3.52
CA VAL A 94 -1.02 14.69 -2.73
C VAL A 94 -0.59 13.69 -1.68
N ASN A 95 0.70 13.46 -1.59
CA ASN A 95 1.32 12.60 -0.60
C ASN A 95 2.10 13.43 0.41
N LEU A 96 1.88 13.20 1.70
CA LEU A 96 2.68 13.74 2.78
C LEU A 96 3.23 12.62 3.65
N ASP A 97 4.44 12.80 4.15
CA ASP A 97 5.04 11.97 5.20
C ASP A 97 5.41 12.84 6.38
N LEU A 98 4.81 12.57 7.54
CA LEU A 98 5.07 13.30 8.77
C LEU A 98 5.79 12.37 9.75
N THR A 99 7.08 12.58 9.96
CA THR A 99 7.91 11.78 10.86
C THR A 99 7.96 12.41 12.25
N LEU A 100 7.79 11.60 13.31
CA LEU A 100 8.03 12.04 14.68
C LEU A 100 9.54 11.99 14.99
N ALA A 101 9.99 12.89 15.87
CA ALA A 101 11.34 12.87 16.40
C ALA A 101 11.71 11.48 16.95
N LYS A 102 12.99 11.12 16.83
CA LYS A 102 13.48 9.79 17.19
C LYS A 102 13.20 9.48 18.65
N GLU A 103 13.49 10.42 19.54
CA GLU A 103 13.32 10.30 20.99
C GLU A 103 11.84 10.09 21.36
N LEU A 104 10.92 10.76 20.64
CA LEU A 104 9.48 10.55 20.80
C LEU A 104 9.07 9.18 20.28
N SER A 105 9.59 8.74 19.14
CA SER A 105 9.31 7.41 18.59
C SER A 105 9.75 6.30 19.54
N GLU A 106 10.95 6.41 20.11
CA GLU A 106 11.49 5.48 21.10
C GLU A 106 10.63 5.45 22.35
N TRP A 107 10.28 6.62 22.90
CA TRP A 107 9.42 6.71 24.07
C TRP A 107 8.01 6.14 23.81
N LEU A 108 7.38 6.50 22.69
CA LEU A 108 6.06 6.00 22.29
C LEU A 108 6.05 4.49 22.09
N GLY A 109 7.14 3.92 21.55
CA GLY A 109 7.30 2.47 21.38
C GLY A 109 7.29 1.69 22.69
N GLN A 110 7.64 2.34 23.81
CA GLN A 110 7.66 1.74 25.15
C GLN A 110 6.33 1.90 25.90
N GLN A 111 5.46 2.83 25.46
CA GLN A 111 4.22 3.12 26.19
C GLN A 111 3.08 2.17 25.82
N PRO A 112 2.31 1.69 26.83
CA PRO A 112 0.98 1.15 26.59
C PRO A 112 0.12 2.20 25.86
N GLY A 113 -0.35 1.88 24.65
CA GLY A 113 -1.17 2.80 23.86
C GLY A 113 -0.40 3.91 23.13
N GLY A 114 0.92 3.80 22.94
CA GLY A 114 1.72 4.76 22.18
C GLY A 114 1.16 5.09 20.78
N HIS A 115 0.55 4.12 20.09
CA HIS A 115 -0.14 4.35 18.81
C HIS A 115 -1.30 5.34 18.92
N GLU A 116 -2.13 5.25 19.97
CA GLU A 116 -3.24 6.19 20.16
C GLU A 116 -2.74 7.58 20.56
N MET A 117 -1.63 7.66 21.30
CA MET A 117 -0.94 8.93 21.56
C MET A 117 -0.46 9.58 20.27
N ALA A 118 0.18 8.81 19.38
CA ALA A 118 0.61 9.29 18.07
C ALA A 118 -0.59 9.80 17.23
N TRP A 119 -1.72 9.08 17.23
CA TRP A 119 -2.94 9.52 16.56
C TRP A 119 -3.51 10.83 17.14
N ARG A 120 -3.43 11.04 18.46
CA ARG A 120 -3.80 12.32 19.09
C ARG A 120 -2.90 13.46 18.66
N LEU A 121 -1.58 13.22 18.57
CA LEU A 121 -0.64 14.21 18.05
C LEU A 121 -0.93 14.56 16.60
N PHE A 122 -1.19 13.55 15.77
CA PHE A 122 -1.57 13.75 14.38
C PHE A 122 -2.86 14.56 14.24
N LYS A 123 -3.91 14.23 15.02
CA LYS A 123 -5.14 15.02 15.04
C LYS A 123 -4.87 16.47 15.44
N HIS A 124 -4.06 16.70 16.46
CA HIS A 124 -3.69 18.05 16.87
C HIS A 124 -2.95 18.81 15.75
N TRP A 125 -2.08 18.14 15.00
CA TRP A 125 -1.42 18.72 13.81
C TRP A 125 -2.41 19.02 12.67
N LEU A 126 -3.37 18.12 12.41
CA LEU A 126 -4.43 18.38 11.43
C LEU A 126 -5.22 19.65 11.79
N ASP A 127 -5.68 19.73 13.03
CA ASP A 127 -6.57 20.79 13.49
C ASP A 127 -5.84 22.15 13.60
N ASN A 128 -4.56 22.16 13.97
CA ASN A 128 -3.82 23.40 14.30
C ASN A 128 -2.82 23.85 13.23
N CYS A 129 -2.51 23.00 12.26
CA CYS A 129 -1.54 23.28 11.20
C CYS A 129 -2.19 23.12 9.82
N LEU A 130 -2.66 21.93 9.47
CA LEU A 130 -3.17 21.69 8.11
C LEU A 130 -4.48 22.45 7.84
N ALA A 131 -5.41 22.48 8.79
CA ALA A 131 -6.70 23.14 8.65
C ALA A 131 -6.59 24.64 8.35
N LYS A 132 -5.57 25.32 8.89
CA LYS A 132 -5.31 26.76 8.65
C LYS A 132 -4.92 27.08 7.22
N LEU A 133 -4.47 26.07 6.46
CA LEU A 133 -4.08 26.21 5.05
C LEU A 133 -5.20 25.82 4.10
N MET A 134 -6.36 25.41 4.63
CA MET A 134 -7.53 25.08 3.82
C MET A 134 -8.41 26.33 3.63
N PRO A 135 -9.15 26.42 2.51
CA PRO A 135 -10.19 27.44 2.37
C PRO A 135 -11.14 27.42 3.57
N GLN A 136 -11.64 28.59 3.95
CA GLN A 136 -12.61 28.72 5.03
C GLN A 136 -13.85 27.85 4.75
N ASP A 137 -14.42 27.26 5.80
CA ASP A 137 -15.64 26.43 5.74
C ASP A 137 -15.57 25.29 4.71
N SER A 138 -14.36 24.75 4.51
CA SER A 138 -14.13 23.64 3.59
C SER A 138 -13.58 22.39 4.29
N THR A 139 -13.89 21.23 3.72
CA THR A 139 -13.40 19.93 4.17
C THR A 139 -12.60 19.24 3.09
N MET A 140 -11.43 18.70 3.42
CA MET A 140 -10.60 17.96 2.46
C MET A 140 -10.70 16.46 2.67
N ALA A 141 -10.69 15.67 1.59
CA ALA A 141 -10.52 14.24 1.67
C ALA A 141 -9.09 13.88 2.09
N LEU A 142 -8.96 13.16 3.20
CA LEU A 142 -7.68 12.73 3.73
C LEU A 142 -7.73 11.27 4.17
N TRP A 143 -6.68 10.53 3.81
CA TRP A 143 -6.38 9.19 4.33
C TRP A 143 -5.05 9.25 5.06
N ALA A 144 -5.01 8.74 6.29
CA ALA A 144 -3.77 8.64 7.04
C ALA A 144 -3.54 7.21 7.49
N VAL A 145 -2.27 6.82 7.55
CA VAL A 145 -1.82 5.55 8.08
C VAL A 145 -0.62 5.80 8.99
N LEU A 146 -0.68 5.26 10.20
CA LEU A 146 0.44 5.27 11.13
C LEU A 146 1.35 4.06 10.87
N HIS A 147 2.63 4.32 10.69
CA HIS A 147 3.70 3.33 10.81
C HIS A 147 4.47 3.62 12.10
N PHE A 148 4.78 2.58 12.87
CA PHE A 148 5.63 2.68 14.06
C PHE A 148 7.03 2.07 13.82
N TRP A 149 7.32 1.64 12.60
CA TRP A 149 8.56 0.96 12.22
C TRP A 149 9.17 1.62 10.99
N SER A 150 10.47 1.40 10.78
CA SER A 150 11.13 1.79 9.53
C SER A 150 11.26 0.59 8.60
N THR A 151 11.26 0.82 7.28
CA THR A 151 11.46 -0.26 6.29
C THR A 151 12.83 -0.94 6.42
N LYS A 152 13.85 -0.20 6.90
CA LYS A 152 15.23 -0.69 7.00
C LYS A 152 15.50 -1.41 8.32
N ASN A 153 14.98 -0.88 9.41
CA ASN A 153 15.11 -1.41 10.76
C ASN A 153 13.71 -1.55 11.38
N PRO A 154 12.97 -2.61 11.03
CA PRO A 154 11.59 -2.78 11.48
C PRO A 154 11.44 -3.03 12.98
N LEU A 155 12.51 -3.44 13.67
CA LEU A 155 12.50 -3.63 15.13
C LEU A 155 12.70 -2.33 15.92
N GLU A 156 13.19 -1.27 15.27
CA GLU A 156 13.40 0.03 15.90
C GLU A 156 12.13 0.88 15.79
N PRO A 157 11.64 1.46 16.90
CA PRO A 157 10.52 2.38 16.87
C PRO A 157 10.78 3.57 15.95
N HIS A 158 9.86 3.81 15.02
CA HIS A 158 9.94 4.89 14.04
C HIS A 158 8.52 5.32 13.66
N PHE A 159 7.96 6.21 14.48
CA PHE A 159 6.58 6.67 14.32
C PHE A 159 6.49 7.73 13.22
N HIS A 160 5.72 7.45 12.18
CA HIS A 160 5.45 8.40 11.11
C HIS A 160 4.09 8.15 10.48
N PHE A 161 3.50 9.21 9.93
CA PHE A 161 2.23 9.15 9.23
C PHE A 161 2.45 9.26 7.73
N HIS A 162 1.98 8.25 7.00
CA HIS A 162 1.69 8.38 5.58
C HIS A 162 0.33 9.03 5.43
N ILE A 163 0.28 10.18 4.76
CA ILE A 163 -0.94 10.97 4.60
C ILE A 163 -1.18 11.18 3.10
N CYS A 164 -2.42 11.03 2.66
CA CYS A 164 -2.82 11.29 1.29
C CYS A 164 -4.02 12.22 1.26
N LEU A 165 -3.95 13.22 0.38
CA LEU A 165 -4.95 14.25 0.19
C LEU A 165 -5.37 14.34 -1.27
N LEU A 166 -6.58 14.80 -1.53
CA LEU A 166 -6.98 15.24 -2.86
C LEU A 166 -6.81 16.76 -2.99
N ASN A 167 -6.58 17.24 -4.21
CA ASN A 167 -6.65 18.68 -4.52
C ASN A 167 -8.09 19.19 -4.67
N TYR A 168 -9.07 18.50 -4.10
CA TYR A 168 -10.47 18.92 -4.07
C TYR A 168 -10.90 19.08 -2.62
N VAL A 169 -11.69 20.10 -2.38
CA VAL A 169 -12.33 20.39 -1.11
C VAL A 169 -13.83 20.38 -1.28
N GLU A 170 -14.53 19.94 -0.26
CA GLU A 170 -15.96 20.06 -0.14
C GLU A 170 -16.26 21.42 0.51
N VAL A 171 -17.11 22.23 -0.13
CA VAL A 171 -17.51 23.56 0.32
C VAL A 171 -19.03 23.59 0.43
N LEU A 172 -19.56 24.30 1.43
CA LEU A 172 -20.99 24.54 1.55
C LEU A 172 -21.48 25.35 0.34
N ALA A 173 -22.40 24.77 -0.43
CA ALA A 173 -22.97 25.40 -1.62
C ALA A 173 -24.25 26.16 -1.28
N PHE A 174 -25.13 25.53 -0.50
CA PHE A 174 -26.38 26.13 -0.03
C PHE A 174 -26.73 25.60 1.36
N ASP A 175 -27.25 26.47 2.21
CA ASP A 175 -27.80 26.11 3.52
C ASP A 175 -29.30 26.37 3.49
N ASP A 176 -30.07 25.30 3.29
CA ASP A 176 -31.54 25.35 3.29
C ASP A 176 -32.07 24.98 4.68
N PRO A 177 -32.81 25.86 5.37
CA PRO A 177 -33.44 25.52 6.64
C PRO A 177 -34.39 24.32 6.58
N GLU A 178 -35.00 24.03 5.43
CA GLU A 178 -35.96 22.93 5.24
C GLU A 178 -35.30 21.65 4.70
N ASN A 179 -34.32 21.79 3.80
CA ASN A 179 -33.69 20.66 3.08
C ASN A 179 -32.28 20.32 3.58
N GLY A 180 -31.75 21.09 4.52
CA GLY A 180 -30.41 20.94 5.07
C GLY A 180 -29.31 21.51 4.16
N GLN A 181 -28.07 21.19 4.52
CA GLN A 181 -26.89 21.72 3.84
C GLN A 181 -26.53 20.89 2.62
N THR A 182 -26.35 21.56 1.48
CA THR A 182 -25.79 20.97 0.26
C THR A 182 -24.33 21.37 0.11
N TYR A 183 -23.55 20.45 -0.43
CA TYR A 183 -22.11 20.60 -0.53
C TYR A 183 -21.65 20.34 -1.96
N GLU A 184 -20.69 21.13 -2.41
CA GLU A 184 -20.07 20.99 -3.73
C GLU A 184 -18.58 20.70 -3.60
N LEU A 185 -18.04 19.97 -4.57
CA LEU A 185 -16.60 19.72 -4.66
C LEU A 185 -15.94 20.80 -5.52
N GLY A 186 -15.15 21.66 -4.88
CA GLY A 186 -14.31 22.66 -5.54
C GLY A 186 -12.88 22.17 -5.73
N GLU A 187 -12.27 22.44 -6.89
CA GLU A 187 -10.82 22.27 -7.04
C GLU A 187 -10.10 23.29 -6.14
N ARG A 188 -9.17 22.81 -5.31
CA ARG A 188 -8.18 23.64 -4.63
C ARG A 188 -6.97 23.81 -5.56
N PRO A 189 -6.84 24.96 -6.26
CA PRO A 189 -5.72 25.16 -7.16
C PRO A 189 -4.41 25.14 -6.37
N PHE A 190 -3.41 24.47 -6.93
CA PHE A 190 -2.08 24.49 -6.35
C PHE A 190 -1.43 25.86 -6.55
N PRO A 191 -0.89 26.50 -5.50
CA PRO A 191 -0.17 27.75 -5.63
C PRO A 191 1.03 27.60 -6.56
N VAL A 192 1.41 28.72 -7.19
CA VAL A 192 2.61 28.83 -8.02
C VAL A 192 3.74 29.35 -7.13
N ASN A 193 4.84 28.62 -7.06
CA ASN A 193 6.04 29.05 -6.34
C ASN A 193 6.86 30.05 -7.17
N GLU A 194 7.86 30.66 -6.52
CA GLU A 194 8.84 31.57 -7.13
C GLU A 194 9.52 30.98 -8.39
N ASP A 195 9.67 29.65 -8.45
CA ASP A 195 10.26 28.94 -9.59
C ASP A 195 9.24 28.63 -10.71
N GLY A 196 8.04 29.20 -10.64
CA GLY A 196 6.95 29.02 -11.60
C GLY A 196 6.24 27.67 -11.48
N LYS A 197 6.65 26.77 -10.58
CA LYS A 197 6.05 25.44 -10.45
C LYS A 197 4.80 25.47 -9.56
N ARG A 198 3.77 24.74 -9.99
CA ARG A 198 2.59 24.47 -9.15
C ARG A 198 2.87 23.36 -8.15
N THR A 199 2.77 23.66 -6.87
CA THR A 199 2.99 22.71 -5.77
C THR A 199 1.82 22.68 -4.79
N PRO A 200 1.60 21.58 -4.05
CA PRO A 200 0.47 21.49 -3.12
C PRO A 200 0.47 22.54 -2.01
N PHE A 201 1.65 23.05 -1.67
CA PHE A 201 1.89 24.10 -0.68
C PHE A 201 3.04 24.99 -1.15
N THR A 202 3.03 26.26 -0.78
CA THR A 202 4.18 27.15 -0.98
C THR A 202 5.34 26.81 -0.04
N LYS A 203 6.55 27.33 -0.29
CA LYS A 203 7.67 27.20 0.66
C LYS A 203 7.30 27.71 2.07
N ALA A 204 6.64 28.87 2.14
CA ALA A 204 6.21 29.46 3.41
C ALA A 204 5.17 28.57 4.13
N GLN A 205 4.20 28.02 3.40
CA GLN A 205 3.22 27.09 3.95
C GLN A 205 3.87 25.79 4.45
N LEU A 206 4.86 25.25 3.74
CA LEU A 206 5.61 24.09 4.20
C LEU A 206 6.41 24.38 5.47
N ALA A 207 7.05 25.55 5.54
CA ALA A 207 7.75 25.99 6.75
C ALA A 207 6.79 26.12 7.95
N GLU A 208 5.58 26.66 7.74
CA GLU A 208 4.55 26.73 8.77
C GLU A 208 4.08 25.34 9.24
N LEU A 209 3.83 24.40 8.31
CA LEU A 209 3.45 23.03 8.66
C LEU A 209 4.55 22.30 9.46
N ARG A 210 5.82 22.51 9.10
CA ARG A 210 6.99 21.95 9.80
C ARG A 210 7.16 22.55 11.19
N SER A 211 7.11 23.88 11.29
CA SER A 211 7.19 24.60 12.57
C SER A 211 6.04 24.20 13.51
N GLY A 212 4.82 24.13 12.98
CA GLY A 212 3.65 23.67 13.70
C GLY A 212 3.80 22.24 14.23
N SER A 213 4.26 21.30 13.38
CA SER A 213 4.57 19.93 13.82
C SER A 213 5.60 19.90 14.94
N ARG A 214 6.71 20.63 14.79
CA ARG A 214 7.78 20.70 15.79
C ARG A 214 7.27 21.21 17.13
N ARG A 215 6.49 22.30 17.13
CA ARG A 215 5.89 22.85 18.35
C ARG A 215 4.98 21.86 19.05
N ILE A 216 4.16 21.12 18.29
CA ILE A 216 3.28 20.09 18.83
C ILE A 216 4.09 18.96 19.48
N GLN A 217 5.14 18.49 18.80
CA GLN A 217 6.04 17.47 19.32
C GLN A 217 6.81 17.95 20.56
N ALA A 218 7.33 19.18 20.57
CA ALA A 218 8.04 19.77 21.70
C ALA A 218 7.13 19.92 22.92
N ASN A 219 5.90 20.38 22.72
CA ASN A 219 4.90 20.46 23.79
C ASN A 219 4.56 19.08 24.36
N PHE A 220 4.49 18.06 23.51
CA PHE A 220 4.30 16.68 23.95
C PHE A 220 5.50 16.18 24.77
N ALA A 221 6.72 16.39 24.27
CA ALA A 221 7.95 16.04 24.97
C ALA A 221 8.00 16.67 26.36
N TYR A 222 7.74 17.98 26.44
CA TYR A 222 7.70 18.72 27.69
C TYR A 222 6.67 18.14 28.69
N ARG A 223 5.42 17.93 28.24
CA ARG A 223 4.35 17.38 29.09
C ARG A 223 4.66 15.99 29.63
N HIS A 224 5.38 15.18 28.86
CA HIS A 224 5.73 13.81 29.21
C HIS A 224 7.16 13.67 29.76
N ARG A 225 7.87 14.79 29.99
CA ARG A 225 9.26 14.83 30.48
C ARG A 225 10.21 13.97 29.64
N ILE A 226 10.04 13.99 28.32
CA ILE A 226 10.89 13.29 27.37
C ILE A 226 12.07 14.20 27.03
N ASP A 227 13.29 13.72 27.25
CA ASP A 227 14.49 14.41 26.77
C ASP A 227 14.58 14.24 25.25
N ALA A 228 14.32 15.33 24.52
CA ALA A 228 14.25 15.36 23.07
C ALA A 228 15.05 16.55 22.51
N PRO A 229 16.39 16.53 22.62
CA PRO A 229 17.24 17.62 22.15
C PRO A 229 17.08 17.89 20.65
N SER A 230 16.69 16.89 19.85
CA SER A 230 16.37 17.07 18.43
C SER A 230 15.21 18.04 18.18
N LEU A 231 14.36 18.30 19.18
CA LEU A 231 13.26 19.26 19.16
C LEU A 231 13.63 20.67 19.68
N ALA A 232 14.82 20.84 20.25
CA ALA A 232 15.33 22.14 20.72
C ALA A 232 16.19 22.88 19.67
N GLN A 233 16.76 22.20 18.68
CA GLN A 233 17.61 22.80 17.63
C GLN A 233 16.80 23.59 16.57
N ASP A 234 17.42 24.41 15.72
CA ASP A 234 16.74 25.07 14.57
C ASP A 234 16.48 24.11 13.38
N GLN A 235 16.38 22.81 13.63
CA GLN A 235 16.14 21.82 12.59
C GLN A 235 14.65 21.78 12.21
N GLU A 236 14.34 21.82 10.91
CA GLU A 236 12.97 21.67 10.44
C GLU A 236 12.43 20.25 10.73
N ALA A 237 11.14 20.14 11.05
CA ALA A 237 10.49 18.84 11.14
C ALA A 237 10.54 18.10 9.78
N ASP A 238 10.73 16.79 9.83
CA ASP A 238 10.74 15.95 8.63
C ASP A 238 9.32 15.79 8.08
N LEU A 239 8.99 16.67 7.13
CA LEU A 239 7.76 16.68 6.35
C LEU A 239 8.10 16.62 4.86
N TYR A 240 7.89 15.45 4.26
CA TYR A 240 7.99 15.26 2.82
C TYR A 240 6.65 15.50 2.13
N VAL A 241 6.67 16.17 1.00
CA VAL A 241 5.47 16.46 0.18
C VAL A 241 5.75 16.13 -1.28
N ALA A 242 4.83 15.40 -1.89
CA ALA A 242 4.80 15.17 -3.34
C ALA A 242 3.36 15.14 -3.84
N TYR A 243 3.16 15.17 -5.15
CA TYR A 243 1.86 14.88 -5.74
C TYR A 243 1.99 14.08 -7.03
N LEU A 244 0.89 13.42 -7.37
CA LEU A 244 0.72 12.60 -8.56
C LEU A 244 -0.57 13.05 -9.25
N ASN A 245 -0.60 13.07 -10.58
CA ASN A 245 -1.75 13.53 -11.35
C ASN A 245 -2.50 12.33 -11.97
N PHE A 246 -3.80 12.18 -11.70
CA PHE A 246 -4.60 11.09 -12.28
C PHE A 246 -4.72 11.17 -13.81
N ASN A 247 -4.45 12.33 -14.41
CA ASN A 247 -4.43 12.53 -15.85
C ASN A 247 -3.10 12.10 -16.50
N LYS A 248 -2.05 11.84 -15.71
CA LYS A 248 -0.77 11.35 -16.22
C LYS A 248 -0.75 9.82 -16.14
N PRO A 249 -0.70 9.09 -17.26
CA PRO A 249 -0.69 7.63 -17.25
C PRO A 249 0.40 7.04 -16.34
N ASP A 250 1.62 7.61 -16.38
CA ASP A 250 2.75 7.17 -15.56
C ASP A 250 2.57 7.35 -14.05
N ASP A 251 1.68 8.24 -13.63
CA ASP A 251 1.40 8.48 -12.21
C ASP A 251 0.42 7.47 -11.63
N THR A 252 -0.40 6.80 -12.46
CA THR A 252 -1.36 5.80 -11.98
C THR A 252 -0.68 4.62 -11.26
N PRO A 253 0.34 3.95 -11.85
CA PRO A 253 1.13 2.95 -11.14
C PRO A 253 1.76 3.46 -9.85
N ARG A 254 2.17 4.73 -9.81
CA ARG A 254 2.79 5.36 -8.63
C ARG A 254 1.79 5.58 -7.52
N ILE A 255 0.56 6.01 -7.83
CA ILE A 255 -0.53 6.16 -6.85
C ILE A 255 -0.87 4.79 -6.24
N ILE A 256 -1.08 3.77 -7.07
CA ILE A 256 -1.38 2.41 -6.62
C ILE A 256 -0.24 1.87 -5.75
N ASN A 257 1.01 2.06 -6.15
CA ASN A 257 2.18 1.63 -5.38
C ASN A 257 2.25 2.36 -4.03
N ARG A 258 1.97 3.66 -4.01
CA ARG A 258 1.98 4.46 -2.77
C ARG A 258 0.91 4.01 -1.78
N LEU A 259 -0.33 3.77 -2.24
CA LEU A 259 -1.40 3.21 -1.40
C LEU A 259 -1.04 1.81 -0.85
N LYS A 260 -0.34 0.98 -1.64
CA LYS A 260 0.15 -0.33 -1.17
C LYS A 260 1.23 -0.17 -0.12
N TYR A 261 2.16 0.76 -0.33
CA TYR A 261 3.25 1.03 0.58
C TYR A 261 2.73 1.52 1.93
N MET A 262 1.83 2.50 1.95
CA MET A 262 1.28 3.02 3.20
C MET A 262 0.52 1.97 4.00
N THR A 263 -0.19 1.03 3.34
CA THR A 263 -0.99 0.02 4.05
C THR A 263 -0.21 -1.24 4.38
N ARG A 264 1.08 -1.30 4.03
CA ARG A 264 1.91 -2.48 4.24
C ARG A 264 2.05 -2.77 5.75
N PRO A 265 1.94 -4.02 6.18
CA PRO A 265 2.14 -4.38 7.58
C PRO A 265 3.64 -4.57 7.90
N PRO A 266 4.05 -4.34 9.17
CA PRO A 266 5.46 -4.37 9.57
C PRO A 266 6.15 -5.71 9.34
N ILE A 267 5.40 -6.81 9.49
CA ILE A 267 5.91 -8.17 9.26
C ILE A 267 6.47 -8.38 7.84
N VAL A 268 6.01 -7.59 6.86
CA VAL A 268 6.53 -7.64 5.49
C VAL A 268 7.95 -7.06 5.43
N ASP A 269 8.17 -5.92 6.08
CA ASP A 269 9.50 -5.30 6.13
C ASP A 269 10.44 -6.10 7.03
N TYR A 270 9.92 -6.61 8.16
CA TYR A 270 10.64 -7.57 9.00
C TYR A 270 11.14 -8.76 8.18
N ALA A 271 10.26 -9.45 7.44
CA ALA A 271 10.66 -10.60 6.63
C ALA A 271 11.73 -10.23 5.59
N ARG A 272 11.61 -9.07 4.91
CA ARG A 272 12.60 -8.62 3.93
C ARG A 272 13.98 -8.38 4.52
N VAL A 273 14.04 -7.84 5.74
CA VAL A 273 15.30 -7.57 6.45
C VAL A 273 15.86 -8.88 7.02
N SER A 274 15.03 -9.65 7.74
CA SER A 274 15.44 -10.89 8.39
C SER A 274 15.86 -11.98 7.39
N ASN A 275 15.30 -12.00 6.17
CA ASN A 275 15.72 -12.95 5.14
C ASN A 275 17.18 -12.74 4.68
N LYS A 276 17.72 -11.52 4.85
CA LYS A 276 19.12 -11.19 4.51
C LYS A 276 20.09 -11.54 5.64
N ASN A 277 19.58 -11.76 6.85
CA ASN A 277 20.39 -12.10 8.02
C ASN A 277 19.67 -13.13 8.90
N LYS A 278 20.11 -14.39 8.87
CA LYS A 278 19.51 -15.48 9.66
C LYS A 278 19.65 -15.30 11.18
N SER A 279 20.57 -14.46 11.65
CA SER A 279 20.72 -14.12 13.08
C SER A 279 19.92 -12.87 13.49
N TYR A 280 19.11 -12.31 12.59
CA TYR A 280 18.25 -11.18 12.92
C TYR A 280 17.32 -11.55 14.10
N PRO A 281 17.11 -10.66 15.08
CA PRO A 281 16.26 -11.02 16.22
C PRO A 281 14.85 -11.41 15.79
N ASN A 282 14.22 -12.31 16.55
CA ASN A 282 12.83 -12.68 16.35
C ASN A 282 11.91 -11.45 16.39
N PRO A 283 10.79 -11.45 15.64
CA PRO A 283 9.91 -10.30 15.61
C PRO A 283 9.25 -10.11 16.96
N THR A 284 9.09 -8.86 17.38
CA THR A 284 8.33 -8.53 18.60
C THR A 284 6.85 -8.84 18.41
N GLU A 285 6.12 -8.99 19.51
CA GLU A 285 4.67 -9.17 19.48
C GLU A 285 3.97 -8.03 18.71
N LEU A 286 4.50 -6.81 18.83
CA LEU A 286 3.97 -5.65 18.14
C LEU A 286 4.08 -5.80 16.61
N ILE A 287 5.20 -6.29 16.08
CA ILE A 287 5.37 -6.60 14.64
C ILE A 287 4.36 -7.65 14.17
N LEU A 288 4.06 -8.63 15.01
CA LEU A 288 3.15 -9.73 14.65
C LEU A 288 1.69 -9.32 14.70
N LYS A 289 1.28 -8.54 15.71
CA LYS A 289 -0.12 -8.20 15.96
C LYS A 289 -0.56 -6.90 15.28
N TYR A 290 0.36 -5.98 15.01
CA TYR A 290 -0.02 -4.69 14.42
C TYR A 290 -0.68 -4.88 13.06
N THR A 291 -1.85 -4.25 12.94
CA THR A 291 -2.61 -4.22 11.70
C THR A 291 -2.66 -2.78 11.25
N THR A 292 -2.04 -2.52 10.10
CA THR A 292 -2.00 -1.19 9.50
C THR A 292 -3.41 -0.74 9.13
N GLN A 293 -3.95 0.22 9.87
CA GLN A 293 -5.28 0.78 9.65
C GLN A 293 -5.17 2.12 8.94
N MET A 294 -5.93 2.27 7.85
CA MET A 294 -6.11 3.55 7.18
C MET A 294 -7.30 4.27 7.80
N ARG A 295 -7.05 5.42 8.42
CA ARG A 295 -8.10 6.29 8.96
C ARG A 295 -8.45 7.36 7.91
N THR A 296 -9.75 7.57 7.70
CA THR A 296 -10.29 8.57 6.77
C THR A 296 -10.77 9.82 7.51
N PHE A 297 -10.59 10.98 6.88
CA PHE A 297 -10.94 12.29 7.43
C PHE A 297 -11.61 13.18 6.35
N GLY A 298 -12.34 14.19 6.81
CA GLY A 298 -13.19 15.05 5.96
C GLY A 298 -14.17 14.23 5.11
N PHE A 299 -14.44 14.69 3.89
CA PHE A 299 -15.40 14.02 3.01
C PHE A 299 -14.96 12.62 2.56
N ALA A 300 -13.70 12.22 2.77
CA ALA A 300 -13.25 10.85 2.52
C ALA A 300 -14.06 9.81 3.33
N ARG A 301 -14.61 10.21 4.48
CA ARG A 301 -15.50 9.36 5.31
C ARG A 301 -16.85 9.06 4.63
N ARG A 302 -17.30 9.94 3.74
CA ARG A 302 -18.61 9.86 3.07
C ARG A 302 -18.52 9.45 1.61
N LEU A 303 -17.36 8.95 1.15
CA LEU A 303 -17.18 8.56 -0.26
C LEU A 303 -18.22 7.57 -0.76
N LYS A 304 -18.67 6.62 0.07
CA LYS A 304 -19.73 5.68 -0.32
C LYS A 304 -21.05 6.40 -0.67
N GLY A 305 -21.37 7.49 0.02
CA GLY A 305 -22.54 8.31 -0.29
C GLY A 305 -22.39 9.11 -1.58
N LEU A 306 -21.15 9.48 -1.95
CA LEU A 306 -20.87 10.25 -3.17
C LEU A 306 -20.82 9.38 -4.44
N ILE A 307 -20.36 8.13 -4.33
CA ILE A 307 -20.07 7.28 -5.49
C ILE A 307 -20.91 5.99 -5.55
N GLY A 308 -21.69 5.71 -4.52
CA GLY A 308 -22.44 4.45 -4.40
C GLY A 308 -21.57 3.25 -3.98
N GLU A 309 -22.02 2.05 -4.37
CA GLU A 309 -21.31 0.80 -4.10
C GLU A 309 -20.21 0.55 -5.14
N VAL A 310 -19.05 0.10 -4.66
CA VAL A 310 -17.90 -0.24 -5.51
C VAL A 310 -17.81 -1.75 -5.64
N ASP A 311 -17.89 -2.26 -6.86
CA ASP A 311 -17.68 -3.68 -7.15
C ASP A 311 -16.23 -4.07 -6.80
N ASP A 312 -16.07 -4.91 -5.78
CA ASP A 312 -14.79 -5.42 -5.29
C ASP A 312 -14.52 -6.90 -5.66
N SER A 313 -15.31 -7.46 -6.58
CA SER A 313 -15.11 -8.83 -7.09
C SER A 313 -13.76 -9.02 -7.78
N GLU A 314 -13.27 -10.27 -7.77
CA GLU A 314 -12.03 -10.65 -8.47
C GLU A 314 -12.12 -10.49 -9.98
N ILE A 315 -13.33 -10.50 -10.54
CA ILE A 315 -13.61 -10.29 -11.97
C ILE A 315 -13.31 -8.84 -12.36
N CYS A 316 -13.62 -7.88 -11.48
CA CYS A 316 -13.46 -6.45 -11.74
C CYS A 316 -12.07 -5.92 -11.33
N LYS A 317 -10.99 -6.63 -11.63
CA LYS A 317 -9.63 -6.22 -11.23
C LYS A 317 -9.12 -5.07 -12.11
N LEU A 318 -8.44 -4.11 -11.50
CA LEU A 318 -7.81 -3.01 -12.24
C LEU A 318 -6.39 -3.34 -12.64
N SER A 319 -6.01 -2.93 -13.86
CA SER A 319 -4.66 -3.01 -14.37
C SER A 319 -3.71 -2.23 -13.48
N PRO A 320 -2.59 -2.83 -13.04
CA PRO A 320 -1.61 -2.14 -12.21
C PRO A 320 -0.77 -1.14 -13.03
N LEU A 321 -0.90 -1.16 -14.36
CA LEU A 321 -0.22 -0.26 -15.30
C LEU A 321 -1.07 0.96 -15.64
N THR A 322 -2.37 0.75 -15.88
CA THR A 322 -3.25 1.80 -16.43
C THR A 322 -4.37 2.21 -15.50
N GLY A 323 -4.66 1.43 -14.46
CA GLY A 323 -5.81 1.64 -13.59
C GLY A 323 -7.16 1.29 -14.23
N LYS A 324 -7.19 0.85 -15.49
CA LYS A 324 -8.43 0.43 -16.19
C LYS A 324 -8.88 -0.96 -15.77
N LYS A 325 -10.16 -1.29 -15.95
CA LYS A 325 -10.70 -2.65 -15.75
C LYS A 325 -9.99 -3.62 -16.70
N MET A 326 -9.64 -4.80 -16.17
CA MET A 326 -9.09 -5.91 -16.94
C MET A 326 -10.17 -6.95 -17.22
N GLU A 327 -9.99 -7.71 -18.29
CA GLU A 327 -10.83 -8.88 -18.59
C GLU A 327 -10.30 -10.09 -17.81
N TYR A 328 -11.19 -10.78 -17.09
CA TYR A 328 -10.86 -12.01 -16.39
C TYR A 328 -10.97 -13.20 -17.35
N ILE A 329 -9.87 -13.91 -17.56
CA ILE A 329 -9.82 -15.06 -18.48
C ILE A 329 -10.19 -16.36 -17.78
N GLY A 330 -9.85 -16.48 -16.50
CA GLY A 330 -10.06 -17.71 -15.74
C GLY A 330 -8.90 -18.00 -14.79
N ARG A 331 -8.80 -19.28 -14.41
CA ARG A 331 -7.69 -19.81 -13.63
C ARG A 331 -6.81 -20.64 -14.54
N LEU A 332 -5.51 -20.46 -14.40
CA LEU A 332 -4.50 -21.23 -15.12
C LEU A 332 -3.56 -21.92 -14.12
N THR A 333 -3.10 -23.12 -14.47
CA THR A 333 -1.92 -23.73 -13.87
C THR A 333 -0.64 -23.08 -14.39
N ARG A 334 0.51 -23.43 -13.81
CA ARG A 334 1.82 -22.97 -14.30
C ARG A 334 2.10 -23.44 -15.72
N GLU A 335 1.72 -24.66 -16.04
CA GLU A 335 1.94 -25.34 -17.31
C GLU A 335 1.09 -24.72 -18.40
N GLU A 336 -0.18 -24.43 -18.10
CA GLU A 336 -1.06 -23.69 -19.01
C GLU A 336 -0.50 -22.28 -19.25
N ALA A 337 -0.05 -21.59 -18.21
CA ALA A 337 0.57 -20.27 -18.33
C ALA A 337 1.85 -20.29 -19.19
N LEU A 338 2.70 -21.32 -19.04
CA LEU A 338 3.89 -21.54 -19.85
C LEU A 338 3.54 -21.90 -21.29
N TYR A 339 2.57 -22.78 -21.50
CA TYR A 339 2.10 -23.20 -22.82
C TYR A 339 1.61 -22.00 -23.62
N HIS A 340 0.78 -21.15 -23.01
CA HIS A 340 0.28 -19.92 -23.63
C HIS A 340 1.36 -18.88 -23.92
N ALA A 341 2.51 -18.95 -23.25
CA ALA A 341 3.65 -18.06 -23.49
C ALA A 341 4.83 -18.76 -24.18
N GLN A 342 4.55 -19.85 -24.90
CA GLN A 342 5.52 -20.58 -25.71
C GLN A 342 6.78 -20.99 -24.92
N GLY A 343 6.58 -21.39 -23.66
CA GLY A 343 7.64 -21.84 -22.75
C GLY A 343 8.37 -20.73 -21.99
N THR A 344 8.05 -19.46 -22.23
CA THR A 344 8.64 -18.33 -21.50
C THR A 344 7.67 -17.80 -20.44
N LEU A 345 8.19 -17.33 -19.30
CA LEU A 345 7.39 -16.57 -18.34
C LEU A 345 8.13 -15.30 -17.96
N GLY A 346 7.43 -14.18 -18.05
CA GLY A 346 7.88 -12.90 -17.57
C GLY A 346 7.48 -12.61 -16.13
N ARG A 347 8.00 -11.51 -15.63
CA ARG A 347 7.55 -10.85 -14.40
C ARG A 347 7.23 -9.40 -14.67
N LEU A 348 6.24 -8.91 -13.93
CA LEU A 348 5.92 -7.49 -13.84
C LEU A 348 6.02 -7.04 -12.37
N ASP A 349 7.08 -6.30 -12.06
CA ASP A 349 7.32 -5.70 -10.75
C ASP A 349 7.23 -4.17 -10.80
N PHE A 350 7.30 -3.52 -9.63
CA PHE A 350 7.21 -2.06 -9.57
C PHE A 350 8.22 -1.49 -8.58
N ILE A 351 9.21 -0.76 -9.09
CA ILE A 351 10.25 -0.10 -8.29
C ILE A 351 9.96 1.40 -8.24
N LYS A 352 9.73 1.93 -7.03
CA LYS A 352 9.33 3.34 -6.81
C LYS A 352 8.13 3.75 -7.68
N GLY A 353 7.21 2.81 -7.91
CA GLY A 353 6.01 3.01 -8.72
C GLY A 353 6.19 2.86 -10.23
N LYS A 354 7.43 2.72 -10.74
CA LYS A 354 7.68 2.46 -12.16
C LYS A 354 7.59 0.96 -12.45
N PRO A 355 6.89 0.53 -13.52
CA PRO A 355 6.85 -0.88 -13.90
C PRO A 355 8.25 -1.35 -14.33
N VAL A 356 8.59 -2.56 -13.96
CA VAL A 356 9.84 -3.23 -14.34
C VAL A 356 9.45 -4.60 -14.87
N PHE A 357 9.75 -4.80 -16.15
CA PHE A 357 9.55 -6.07 -16.85
C PHE A 357 10.86 -6.84 -16.87
N GLY A 358 10.74 -8.15 -17.02
CA GLY A 358 11.87 -9.02 -17.30
C GLY A 358 11.40 -10.46 -17.41
N GLU A 359 12.23 -11.30 -17.98
CA GLU A 359 12.01 -12.75 -17.97
C GLU A 359 12.37 -13.33 -16.61
N LEU A 360 11.72 -14.43 -16.25
CA LEU A 360 12.12 -15.23 -15.10
C LEU A 360 13.38 -16.02 -15.46
N THR A 361 14.38 -15.94 -14.59
CA THR A 361 15.60 -16.76 -14.69
C THR A 361 15.29 -18.23 -14.42
N GLU A 362 16.15 -19.16 -14.87
CA GLU A 362 16.00 -20.60 -14.57
C GLU A 362 15.83 -20.86 -13.07
N ARG A 363 16.65 -20.21 -12.23
CA ARG A 363 16.53 -20.31 -10.76
C ARG A 363 15.18 -19.81 -10.22
N GLU A 364 14.56 -18.85 -10.89
CA GLU A 364 13.22 -18.36 -10.51
C GLU A 364 12.12 -19.29 -10.98
N LEU A 365 12.28 -19.94 -12.13
CA LEU A 365 11.40 -21.00 -12.61
C LEU A 365 11.47 -22.24 -11.72
N ASP A 366 12.67 -22.65 -11.30
CA ASP A 366 12.84 -23.76 -10.37
C ASP A 366 12.24 -23.44 -9.00
N TRP A 367 12.46 -22.23 -8.50
CA TRP A 367 11.77 -21.77 -7.29
C TRP A 367 10.25 -21.80 -7.45
N LEU A 368 9.69 -21.43 -8.60
CA LEU A 368 8.26 -21.56 -8.85
C LEU A 368 7.81 -23.02 -8.77
N LYS A 369 8.51 -23.95 -9.43
CA LYS A 369 8.19 -25.39 -9.35
C LYS A 369 8.14 -25.90 -7.90
N GLU A 370 9.04 -25.44 -7.04
CA GLU A 370 9.09 -25.85 -5.63
C GLU A 370 7.90 -25.36 -4.79
N VAL A 371 7.25 -24.26 -5.19
CA VAL A 371 6.21 -23.59 -4.40
C VAL A 371 4.84 -23.59 -5.07
N ASP A 372 4.78 -24.04 -6.32
CA ASP A 372 3.60 -24.11 -7.14
C ASP A 372 3.00 -25.50 -7.07
N TYR A 373 1.81 -25.54 -6.48
CA TYR A 373 1.05 -26.76 -6.34
C TYR A 373 -0.23 -26.75 -7.18
N SER A 374 -0.27 -25.93 -8.25
CA SER A 374 -1.40 -25.87 -9.17
C SER A 374 -1.68 -27.16 -9.93
N GLU A 375 -0.68 -28.04 -10.02
CA GLU A 375 -0.85 -29.37 -10.56
C GLU A 375 -1.44 -30.36 -9.54
N TYR A 376 -1.57 -30.05 -8.24
CA TYR A 376 -2.01 -31.02 -7.22
C TYR A 376 -3.53 -31.09 -7.05
N PRO A 377 -4.12 -32.31 -6.88
CA PRO A 377 -5.56 -32.51 -7.01
C PRO A 377 -6.34 -31.79 -5.91
N ASN A 378 -5.74 -31.66 -4.74
CA ASN A 378 -6.20 -30.75 -3.70
C ASN A 378 -5.11 -30.46 -2.64
N PRO A 379 -5.29 -29.41 -1.83
CA PRO A 379 -4.32 -29.03 -0.80
C PRO A 379 -4.26 -29.95 0.43
N GLY A 380 -5.20 -30.88 0.59
CA GLY A 380 -5.16 -31.92 1.63
C GLY A 380 -4.13 -32.99 1.33
N TRP A 381 -3.99 -33.36 0.05
CA TRP A 381 -2.99 -34.32 -0.42
C TRP A 381 -1.57 -33.82 -0.14
N TYR A 382 -1.26 -32.55 -0.45
CA TYR A 382 0.05 -31.97 -0.15
C TYR A 382 0.39 -32.00 1.34
N LYS A 383 -0.54 -31.58 2.20
CA LYS A 383 -0.29 -31.52 3.65
C LYS A 383 0.09 -32.88 4.24
N ALA A 384 -0.43 -33.96 3.66
CA ALA A 384 -0.15 -35.33 4.07
C ALA A 384 1.21 -35.86 3.57
N HIS A 385 1.78 -35.29 2.50
CA HIS A 385 2.95 -35.85 1.81
C HIS A 385 4.12 -34.88 1.67
N ARG A 386 4.04 -33.67 2.26
CA ARG A 386 5.09 -32.63 2.12
C ARG A 386 6.46 -33.01 2.71
N ASP A 387 6.47 -33.95 3.64
CA ASP A 387 7.69 -34.46 4.30
C ASP A 387 8.15 -35.80 3.67
N ASP A 388 7.48 -36.24 2.59
CA ASP A 388 7.75 -37.45 1.83
C ASP A 388 8.10 -37.06 0.37
N PRO A 389 9.40 -36.91 0.04
CA PRO A 389 9.84 -36.52 -1.29
C PRO A 389 9.40 -37.50 -2.39
N ASP A 390 9.27 -38.79 -2.04
CA ASP A 390 8.93 -39.84 -2.99
C ASP A 390 7.43 -39.80 -3.34
N ALA A 391 6.58 -39.44 -2.38
CA ALA A 391 5.17 -39.22 -2.62
C ALA A 391 4.90 -38.00 -3.52
N LEU A 392 5.67 -36.92 -3.40
CA LEU A 392 5.54 -35.72 -4.26
C LEU A 392 6.00 -35.94 -5.71
N LEU A 393 6.88 -36.92 -5.94
CA LEU A 393 7.46 -37.25 -7.24
C LEU A 393 6.74 -38.41 -7.96
N ALA A 394 5.79 -39.07 -7.31
CA ALA A 394 5.08 -40.20 -7.88
C ALA A 394 4.25 -39.76 -9.11
N PRO A 395 4.47 -40.36 -10.30
CA PRO A 395 3.66 -40.07 -11.48
C PRO A 395 2.22 -40.46 -11.21
N ARG A 396 1.28 -39.58 -11.56
CA ARG A 396 -0.13 -39.88 -11.42
C ARG A 396 -0.58 -40.84 -12.52
N PRO A 397 -1.49 -41.78 -12.21
CA PRO A 397 -2.29 -42.38 -13.25
C PRO A 397 -3.12 -41.26 -13.94
N PRO A 398 -3.27 -41.32 -15.27
CA PRO A 398 -4.07 -40.34 -16.01
C PRO A 398 -5.54 -40.38 -15.55
N PRO A 399 -6.31 -39.29 -15.77
CA PRO A 399 -7.71 -39.20 -15.35
C PRO A 399 -8.59 -40.31 -15.93
#